data_AF-A0A2A5DKH4-F1
#
_entry.id   AF-A0A2A5DKH4-F1
#
_cell.length_a   1.000
_cell.length_b   1.000
_cell.length_c   1.000
_cell.angle_alpha   90.00
_cell.angle_beta   90.00
_cell.angle_gamma   90.00
#
_symmetry.space_group_name_H-M   'P 1'
#
loop_
_entity.id
_entity.type
_entity.pdbx_description
1 polymer ?
#
loop_
_entity_poly.entity_id
_entity_poly.type
_entity_poly.pdbx_seq_one_letter_code
_entity_poly.pdbx_strand_id
1 'polypeptide(L)'
;MVCEGDYAGHLQGVCTDEASTVYWSFTTTLVKTDHQGKIQKKIEVPDHHGDLCFYNDRLYVAVNLGKFNDPKGNADSWVYVYDSQTLALLSKHPTPEVFHGAGGIGVRDGQFYIVGGLPAGVEENYVYEYNSDFVFTKKHIIKSGWTQVGIQTATFHDGAWWFGCYGNPQILLKTDAAFNMLGRYEFDCSLGIIGTGKDQFLIAKGSRNAKKEYSGSLFSARPDEVNGLRILPKP
;
A
#
# COMPACT_ATOMS: atom_id res chain seq x y z
N MET A 1 -14.25 9.62 -5.29
CA MET A 1 -14.10 9.05 -6.65
C MET A 1 -14.28 7.54 -6.58
N VAL A 2 -14.77 6.88 -7.63
CA VAL A 2 -14.91 5.41 -7.70
C VAL A 2 -14.11 4.92 -8.91
N CYS A 3 -13.30 3.87 -8.74
CA CYS A 3 -12.66 3.21 -9.88
C CYS A 3 -13.73 2.50 -10.70
N GLU A 4 -13.83 2.81 -11.99
CA GLU A 4 -14.71 2.12 -12.92
C GLU A 4 -14.37 0.61 -12.97
N GLY A 5 -15.40 -0.23 -13.07
CA GLY A 5 -15.28 -1.69 -13.17
C GLY A 5 -15.49 -2.46 -11.86
N ASP A 6 -15.65 -3.76 -12.02
CA ASP A 6 -15.73 -4.76 -10.96
C ASP A 6 -14.61 -5.80 -11.18
N TYR A 7 -13.96 -6.24 -10.11
CA TYR A 7 -12.71 -7.01 -10.14
C TYR A 7 -12.82 -8.32 -9.35
N ALA A 8 -12.10 -9.36 -9.77
CA ALA A 8 -12.13 -10.66 -9.11
C ALA A 8 -11.40 -10.68 -7.76
N GLY A 9 -10.31 -9.91 -7.64
CA GLY A 9 -9.56 -9.68 -6.41
C GLY A 9 -9.94 -8.38 -5.73
N HIS A 10 -9.76 -8.28 -4.41
CA HIS A 10 -10.02 -7.03 -3.69
C HIS A 10 -8.91 -6.00 -3.95
N LEU A 11 -9.21 -4.74 -3.66
CA LEU A 11 -8.23 -3.66 -3.70
C LEU A 11 -7.13 -3.93 -2.67
N GLN A 12 -5.90 -3.60 -3.00
CA GLN A 12 -4.71 -3.85 -2.17
C GLN A 12 -3.92 -2.57 -1.92
N GLY A 13 -4.04 -1.61 -2.84
CA GLY A 13 -3.38 -0.32 -2.74
C GLY A 13 -3.75 0.64 -3.86
N VAL A 14 -3.37 1.90 -3.67
CA VAL A 14 -3.53 2.97 -4.66
C VAL A 14 -2.35 3.94 -4.62
N CYS A 15 -2.01 4.50 -5.77
CA CYS A 15 -1.13 5.66 -5.86
C CYS A 15 -1.58 6.60 -6.98
N THR A 16 -0.89 7.74 -7.11
CA THR A 16 -1.13 8.74 -8.16
C THR A 16 0.20 9.25 -8.70
N ASP A 17 0.18 9.79 -9.90
CA ASP A 17 1.28 10.57 -10.48
C ASP A 17 1.31 12.03 -9.97
N GLU A 18 0.49 12.36 -8.97
CA GLU A 18 0.29 13.70 -8.40
C GLU A 18 -0.29 14.73 -9.39
N ALA A 19 -0.65 14.31 -10.60
CA ALA A 19 -1.14 15.18 -11.66
C ALA A 19 -2.59 14.87 -12.05
N SER A 20 -2.83 13.70 -12.63
CA SER A 20 -4.14 13.39 -13.23
C SER A 20 -4.51 11.91 -13.27
N THR A 21 -3.57 11.03 -12.92
CA THR A 21 -3.73 9.59 -13.01
C THR A 21 -3.86 8.97 -11.63
N VAL A 22 -4.74 7.99 -11.50
CA VAL A 22 -4.79 7.10 -10.34
C VAL A 22 -4.50 5.67 -10.79
N TYR A 23 -3.65 5.00 -10.02
CA TYR A 23 -3.29 3.61 -10.20
C TYR A 23 -3.87 2.78 -9.07
N TRP A 24 -4.47 1.66 -9.42
CA TRP A 24 -5.17 0.77 -8.49
C TRP A 24 -4.59 -0.63 -8.62
N SER A 25 -4.08 -1.15 -7.52
CA SER A 25 -3.62 -2.53 -7.43
C SER A 25 -4.71 -3.36 -6.78
N PHE A 26 -5.35 -4.22 -7.57
CA PHE A 26 -6.20 -5.29 -7.07
C PHE A 26 -5.40 -6.59 -7.08
N THR A 27 -5.83 -7.57 -6.26
CA THR A 27 -5.10 -8.83 -6.08
C THR A 27 -4.64 -9.49 -7.39
N THR A 28 -5.43 -9.37 -8.46
CA THR A 28 -5.16 -9.98 -9.78
C THR A 28 -5.24 -8.99 -10.94
N THR A 29 -5.35 -7.68 -10.68
CA THR A 29 -5.51 -6.67 -11.75
C THR A 29 -4.83 -5.36 -11.40
N LEU A 30 -4.04 -4.82 -12.33
CA LEU A 30 -3.50 -3.46 -12.24
C LEU A 30 -4.29 -2.53 -13.16
N VAL A 31 -4.78 -1.42 -12.63
CA VAL A 31 -5.67 -0.49 -13.34
C VAL A 31 -5.10 0.92 -13.30
N LYS A 32 -5.18 1.60 -14.44
CA LYS A 32 -4.92 3.04 -14.61
C LYS A 32 -6.22 3.74 -14.94
N THR A 33 -6.58 4.76 -14.16
CA THR A 33 -7.74 5.62 -14.41
C THR A 33 -7.34 7.08 -14.51
N ASP A 34 -8.22 7.90 -15.10
CA ASP A 34 -8.16 9.35 -14.90
C ASP A 34 -8.65 9.75 -13.48
N HIS A 35 -8.61 11.04 -13.19
CA HIS A 35 -9.11 11.66 -11.96
C HIS A 35 -10.64 11.64 -11.79
N GLN A 36 -11.41 11.15 -12.77
CA GLN A 36 -12.83 10.81 -12.60
C GLN A 36 -13.02 9.34 -12.20
N GLY A 37 -11.97 8.52 -12.29
CA GLY A 37 -12.01 7.09 -12.06
C GLY A 37 -12.35 6.28 -13.30
N LYS A 38 -12.35 6.90 -14.49
CA LYS A 38 -12.59 6.21 -15.76
C LYS A 38 -11.35 5.44 -16.20
N ILE A 39 -11.51 4.19 -16.60
CA ILE A 39 -10.41 3.32 -17.02
C ILE A 39 -9.75 3.89 -18.29
N GLN A 40 -8.44 4.07 -18.21
CA GLN A 40 -7.58 4.34 -19.37
C GLN A 40 -6.86 3.07 -19.82
N LYS A 41 -6.41 2.24 -18.87
CA LYS A 41 -5.72 0.98 -19.12
C LYS A 41 -5.98 0.00 -17.98
N LYS A 42 -6.03 -1.30 -18.27
CA LYS A 42 -5.98 -2.36 -17.27
C LYS A 42 -5.24 -3.57 -17.83
N ILE A 43 -4.59 -4.33 -16.95
CA ILE A 43 -3.94 -5.59 -17.27
C ILE A 43 -4.20 -6.62 -16.17
N GLU A 44 -4.22 -7.89 -16.55
CA GLU A 44 -4.11 -8.99 -15.58
C GLU A 44 -2.68 -9.07 -15.06
N VAL A 45 -2.55 -9.41 -13.79
CA VAL A 45 -1.26 -9.60 -13.11
C VAL A 45 -1.29 -10.92 -12.34
N PRO A 46 -0.13 -11.49 -11.97
CA PRO A 46 -0.09 -12.60 -11.05
C PRO A 46 -0.89 -12.33 -9.77
N ASP A 47 -1.36 -13.40 -9.14
CA ASP A 47 -2.10 -13.27 -7.88
C ASP A 47 -1.22 -12.65 -6.78
N HIS A 48 -1.87 -12.04 -5.79
CA HIS A 48 -1.27 -11.33 -4.65
C HIS A 48 -0.41 -10.10 -5.01
N HIS A 49 -0.90 -9.26 -5.93
CA HIS A 49 -0.41 -7.89 -6.08
C HIS A 49 -0.85 -7.04 -4.88
N GLY A 50 0.12 -6.56 -4.11
CA GLY A 50 -0.07 -5.74 -2.93
C GLY A 50 -0.21 -4.25 -3.24
N ASP A 51 0.13 -3.40 -2.26
CA ASP A 51 0.17 -1.95 -2.41
C ASP A 51 1.28 -1.51 -3.37
N LEU A 52 1.16 -0.29 -3.88
CA LEU A 52 2.02 0.25 -4.94
C LEU A 52 2.37 1.71 -4.70
N CYS A 53 3.54 2.12 -5.18
CA CYS A 53 3.92 3.53 -5.23
C CYS A 53 4.32 3.95 -6.66
N PHE A 54 4.20 5.24 -6.93
CA PHE A 54 4.66 5.86 -8.18
C PHE A 54 5.98 6.59 -7.90
N TYR A 55 6.98 6.38 -8.75
CA TYR A 55 8.26 7.08 -8.66
C TYR A 55 8.98 7.10 -10.02
N ASN A 56 9.46 8.27 -10.47
CA ASN A 56 10.18 8.44 -11.73
C ASN A 56 9.50 7.74 -12.93
N ASP A 57 8.22 8.07 -13.16
CA ASP A 57 7.38 7.56 -14.26
C ASP A 57 7.18 6.04 -14.28
N ARG A 58 7.38 5.38 -13.13
CA ARG A 58 7.20 3.94 -12.97
C ARG A 58 6.31 3.64 -11.77
N LEU A 59 5.64 2.49 -11.84
CA LEU A 59 4.91 1.91 -10.73
C LEU A 59 5.75 0.80 -10.12
N TYR A 60 5.84 0.79 -8.81
CA TYR A 60 6.49 -0.27 -8.04
C TYR A 60 5.42 -0.93 -7.19
N VAL A 61 5.25 -2.23 -7.35
CA VAL A 61 4.20 -2.98 -6.67
C VAL A 61 4.85 -4.03 -5.77
N ALA A 62 4.50 -4.07 -4.50
CA ALA A 62 4.85 -5.17 -3.61
C ALA A 62 4.08 -6.42 -4.03
N VAL A 63 4.76 -7.56 -4.19
CA VAL A 63 4.13 -8.80 -4.66
C VAL A 63 4.59 -9.96 -3.78
N ASN A 64 3.66 -10.84 -3.39
CA ASN A 64 4.00 -12.08 -2.70
C ASN A 64 3.39 -13.30 -3.40
N LEU A 65 4.22 -14.13 -4.03
CA LEU A 65 3.77 -15.35 -4.73
C LEU A 65 3.73 -16.59 -3.83
N GLY A 66 4.16 -16.46 -2.58
CA GLY A 66 4.20 -17.53 -1.59
C GLY A 66 3.06 -17.42 -0.57
N LYS A 67 3.25 -18.07 0.59
CA LYS A 67 2.28 -18.00 1.70
C LYS A 67 2.48 -16.70 2.49
N PHE A 68 1.60 -15.74 2.24
CA PHE A 68 1.58 -14.49 2.99
C PHE A 68 1.35 -14.75 4.49
N ASN A 69 2.07 -14.02 5.34
CA ASN A 69 1.95 -14.07 6.79
C ASN A 69 2.23 -15.44 7.44
N ASP A 70 2.96 -16.33 6.76
CA ASP A 70 3.36 -17.62 7.31
C ASP A 70 4.52 -17.44 8.31
N PRO A 71 4.38 -17.84 9.59
CA PRO A 71 5.45 -17.70 10.60
C PRO A 71 6.72 -18.49 10.28
N LYS A 72 6.66 -19.46 9.36
CA LYS A 72 7.84 -20.19 8.88
C LYS A 72 8.58 -19.48 7.74
N GLY A 73 8.06 -18.34 7.27
CA GLY A 73 8.63 -17.57 6.17
C GLY A 73 8.54 -18.26 4.81
N ASN A 74 7.44 -18.97 4.55
CA ASN A 74 7.16 -19.57 3.23
C ASN A 74 6.62 -18.53 2.23
N ALA A 75 6.96 -17.26 2.40
CA ALA A 75 6.63 -16.20 1.47
C ALA A 75 7.57 -16.24 0.24
N ASP A 76 7.15 -15.59 -0.83
CA ASP A 76 7.96 -15.38 -2.03
C ASP A 76 7.80 -13.92 -2.44
N SER A 77 8.61 -13.06 -1.84
CA SER A 77 8.44 -11.60 -1.84
C SER A 77 9.24 -10.92 -2.95
N TRP A 78 8.58 -10.00 -3.66
CA TRP A 78 9.12 -9.28 -4.80
C TRP A 78 8.66 -7.82 -4.84
N VAL A 79 9.37 -7.02 -5.63
CA VAL A 79 8.86 -5.78 -6.23
C VAL A 79 8.80 -5.93 -7.73
N TYR A 80 7.63 -5.68 -8.30
CA TYR A 80 7.42 -5.64 -9.74
C TYR A 80 7.38 -4.18 -10.20
N VAL A 81 8.10 -3.88 -11.28
CA VAL A 81 8.19 -2.53 -11.83
C VAL A 81 7.44 -2.48 -13.15
N TYR A 82 6.52 -1.53 -13.27
CA TYR A 82 5.73 -1.33 -14.47
C TYR A 82 5.95 0.07 -15.04
N ASP A 83 5.88 0.15 -16.36
CA ASP A 83 5.77 1.42 -17.07
C ASP A 83 4.42 2.08 -16.73
N SER A 84 4.46 3.31 -16.21
CA SER A 84 3.25 4.00 -15.72
C SER A 84 2.29 4.43 -16.84
N GLN A 85 2.76 4.45 -18.10
CA GLN A 85 1.95 4.87 -19.24
C GLN A 85 1.21 3.69 -19.87
N THR A 86 1.92 2.58 -20.06
CA THR A 86 1.45 1.40 -20.81
C THR A 86 1.03 0.23 -19.91
N LEU A 87 1.43 0.25 -18.63
CA LEU A 87 1.38 -0.87 -17.69
C LEU A 87 2.23 -2.08 -18.14
N ALA A 88 3.20 -1.89 -19.04
CA ALA A 88 4.12 -2.97 -19.40
C ALA A 88 5.03 -3.31 -18.22
N LEU A 89 5.18 -4.59 -17.90
CA LEU A 89 6.15 -5.04 -16.90
C LEU A 89 7.58 -4.78 -17.40
N LEU A 90 8.36 -4.04 -16.63
CA LEU A 90 9.74 -3.65 -16.96
C LEU A 90 10.77 -4.54 -16.27
N SER A 91 10.60 -4.80 -14.98
CA SER A 91 11.53 -5.61 -14.19
C SER A 91 10.86 -6.22 -12.97
N LYS A 92 11.55 -7.18 -12.36
CA LYS A 92 11.18 -7.82 -11.09
C LYS A 92 12.41 -7.88 -10.20
N HIS A 93 12.25 -7.56 -8.92
CA HIS A 93 13.32 -7.56 -7.94
C HIS A 93 12.92 -8.45 -6.77
N PRO A 94 13.69 -9.50 -6.43
CA PRO A 94 13.42 -10.31 -5.24
C PRO A 94 13.71 -9.50 -3.98
N THR A 95 12.88 -9.67 -2.96
CA THR A 95 13.01 -8.97 -1.67
C THR A 95 12.87 -9.95 -0.51
N PRO A 96 13.79 -10.94 -0.41
CA PRO A 96 13.67 -12.06 0.52
C PRO A 96 13.71 -11.64 2.00
N GLU A 97 14.24 -10.45 2.30
CA GLU A 97 14.28 -9.90 3.65
C GLU A 97 12.87 -9.62 4.18
N VAL A 98 11.89 -9.40 3.29
CA VAL A 98 10.46 -9.28 3.65
C VAL A 98 9.88 -10.68 3.89
N PHE A 99 10.39 -11.31 4.94
CA PHE A 99 10.32 -12.75 5.23
C PHE A 99 8.90 -13.31 5.35
N HIS A 100 7.93 -12.50 5.79
CA HIS A 100 6.52 -12.91 5.95
C HIS A 100 5.62 -12.48 4.79
N GLY A 101 6.19 -12.05 3.66
CA GLY A 101 5.45 -11.63 2.48
C GLY A 101 5.41 -10.11 2.36
N ALA A 102 5.81 -9.60 1.19
CA ALA A 102 5.63 -8.19 0.82
C ALA A 102 4.15 -7.88 0.61
N GLY A 103 3.63 -6.96 1.43
CA GLY A 103 2.26 -6.46 1.36
C GLY A 103 2.19 -5.08 0.73
N GLY A 104 3.12 -4.18 1.07
CA GLY A 104 3.12 -2.83 0.53
C GLY A 104 4.48 -2.17 0.39
N ILE A 105 4.48 -1.03 -0.28
CA ILE A 105 5.70 -0.30 -0.63
C ILE A 105 5.45 1.20 -0.61
N GLY A 106 6.36 1.93 0.04
CA GLY A 106 6.46 3.38 -0.03
C GLY A 106 7.81 3.81 -0.62
N VAL A 107 7.88 5.06 -1.05
CA VAL A 107 9.13 5.68 -1.53
C VAL A 107 9.37 6.98 -0.78
N ARG A 108 10.64 7.25 -0.46
CA ARG A 108 11.06 8.53 0.11
C ARG A 108 12.52 8.76 -0.22
N ASP A 109 12.86 9.98 -0.64
CA ASP A 109 14.25 10.39 -0.90
C ASP A 109 15.01 9.43 -1.86
N GLY A 110 14.29 8.80 -2.80
CA GLY A 110 14.84 7.82 -3.76
C GLY A 110 15.04 6.41 -3.21
N GLN A 111 14.72 6.17 -1.94
CA GLN A 111 14.78 4.87 -1.27
C GLN A 111 13.39 4.24 -1.22
N PHE A 112 13.34 2.91 -1.27
CA PHE A 112 12.11 2.12 -1.20
C PHE A 112 11.96 1.45 0.16
N TYR A 113 10.74 1.45 0.66
CA TYR A 113 10.41 0.95 2.00
C TYR A 113 9.29 -0.07 1.87
N ILE A 114 9.64 -1.34 2.05
CA ILE A 114 8.73 -2.46 1.87
C ILE A 114 8.25 -2.95 3.22
N VAL A 115 6.97 -3.25 3.31
CA VAL A 115 6.25 -3.68 4.52
C VAL A 115 5.40 -4.91 4.20
N GLY A 116 4.89 -5.60 5.22
CA GLY A 116 4.07 -6.78 4.97
C GLY A 116 3.71 -7.58 6.21
N GLY A 117 3.69 -8.90 6.04
CA GLY A 117 3.13 -9.85 7.00
C GLY A 117 3.66 -9.73 8.43
N LEU A 118 2.74 -9.80 9.39
CA LEU A 118 3.02 -9.93 10.82
C LEU A 118 2.26 -11.11 11.46
N PRO A 119 2.91 -12.28 11.60
CA PRO A 119 2.31 -13.46 12.20
C PRO A 119 1.90 -13.22 13.65
N ALA A 120 0.94 -14.02 14.14
CA ALA A 120 0.48 -13.94 15.52
C ALA A 120 1.64 -14.16 16.51
N GLY A 121 1.66 -13.37 17.59
CA GLY A 121 2.70 -13.41 18.63
C GLY A 121 3.95 -12.59 18.33
N VAL A 122 4.00 -11.86 17.21
CA VAL A 122 5.04 -10.87 16.93
C VAL A 122 4.53 -9.48 17.28
N GLU A 123 5.20 -8.79 18.20
CA GLU A 123 4.72 -7.53 18.81
C GLU A 123 5.26 -6.25 18.15
N GLU A 124 5.95 -6.37 17.02
CA GLU A 124 6.58 -5.23 16.34
C GLU A 124 6.43 -5.38 14.82
N ASN A 125 6.06 -4.29 14.15
CA ASN A 125 6.09 -4.23 12.69
C ASN A 125 7.49 -3.91 12.17
N TYR A 126 7.75 -4.29 10.91
CA TYR A 126 9.04 -4.08 10.27
C TYR A 126 8.90 -3.32 8.95
N VAL A 127 9.88 -2.46 8.69
CA VAL A 127 10.05 -1.79 7.40
C VAL A 127 11.41 -2.17 6.85
N TYR A 128 11.45 -2.64 5.62
CA TYR A 128 12.66 -3.07 4.94
C TYR A 128 13.04 -2.01 3.91
N GLU A 129 14.16 -1.35 4.13
CA GLU A 129 14.67 -0.29 3.27
C GLU A 129 15.59 -0.85 2.20
N TYR A 130 15.40 -0.38 0.97
CA TYR A 130 16.18 -0.70 -0.21
C TYR A 130 16.58 0.58 -0.92
N ASN A 131 17.72 0.56 -1.59
CA ASN A 131 18.11 1.64 -2.49
C ASN A 131 17.36 1.57 -3.84
N SER A 132 17.64 2.52 -4.74
CA SER A 132 17.02 2.59 -6.06
C SER A 132 17.24 1.37 -6.95
N ASP A 133 18.28 0.57 -6.67
CA ASP A 133 18.59 -0.67 -7.39
C ASP A 133 17.99 -1.92 -6.71
N PHE A 134 17.12 -1.72 -5.71
CA PHE A 134 16.57 -2.77 -4.85
C PHE A 134 17.63 -3.61 -4.11
N VAL A 135 18.76 -2.99 -3.74
CA VAL A 135 19.71 -3.57 -2.81
C VAL A 135 19.25 -3.28 -1.38
N PHE A 136 19.05 -4.34 -0.60
CA PHE A 136 18.66 -4.23 0.80
C PHE A 136 19.69 -3.39 1.58
N THR A 137 19.18 -2.42 2.32
CA THR A 137 19.98 -1.48 3.11
C THR A 137 19.81 -1.75 4.60
N LYS A 138 18.57 -1.78 5.09
CA LYS A 138 18.30 -1.87 6.53
C LYS A 138 16.91 -2.40 6.84
N LYS A 139 16.80 -3.17 7.93
CA LYS A 139 15.53 -3.49 8.59
C LYS A 139 15.30 -2.50 9.73
N HIS A 140 14.17 -1.82 9.69
CA HIS A 140 13.70 -0.93 10.74
C HIS A 140 12.60 -1.60 11.55
N ILE A 141 12.49 -1.22 12.83
CA ILE A 141 11.53 -1.77 13.78
C ILE A 141 10.57 -0.66 14.19
N ILE A 142 9.27 -0.93 14.06
CA ILE A 142 8.20 -0.09 14.59
C ILE A 142 7.65 -0.79 15.83
N LYS A 143 7.82 -0.17 17.01
CA LYS A 143 7.30 -0.66 18.30
C LYS A 143 5.79 -0.44 18.42
N SER A 144 5.01 -1.02 17.50
CA SER A 144 3.57 -0.77 17.35
C SER A 144 2.68 -1.64 18.24
N GLY A 145 3.23 -2.69 18.85
CA GLY A 145 2.44 -3.84 19.27
C GLY A 145 2.02 -4.67 18.05
N TRP A 146 1.41 -5.83 18.31
CA TRP A 146 0.87 -6.66 17.24
C TRP A 146 -0.25 -5.97 16.44
N THR A 147 -0.17 -6.10 15.13
CA THR A 147 -1.22 -5.77 14.16
C THR A 147 -1.55 -7.03 13.37
N GLN A 148 -2.80 -7.47 13.39
CA GLN A 148 -3.19 -8.73 12.74
C GLN A 148 -2.83 -8.69 11.25
N VAL A 149 -2.02 -9.67 10.80
CA VAL A 149 -1.47 -9.82 9.45
C VAL A 149 -0.55 -8.70 8.93
N GLY A 150 -0.27 -7.68 9.73
CA GLY A 150 0.77 -6.69 9.45
C GLY A 150 0.32 -5.48 8.63
N ILE A 151 1.31 -4.74 8.11
CA ILE A 151 1.11 -3.52 7.34
C ILE A 151 0.87 -3.87 5.88
N GLN A 152 -0.16 -3.28 5.28
CA GLN A 152 -0.49 -3.41 3.86
C GLN A 152 -0.11 -2.18 3.05
N THR A 153 -0.26 -0.96 3.59
CA THR A 153 -0.02 0.28 2.85
C THR A 153 1.01 1.15 3.53
N ALA A 154 1.79 1.90 2.75
CA ALA A 154 2.83 2.78 3.28
C ALA A 154 2.94 4.08 2.47
N THR A 155 2.76 5.22 3.12
CA THR A 155 3.01 6.53 2.50
C THR A 155 3.83 7.42 3.42
N PHE A 156 4.81 8.12 2.87
CA PHE A 156 5.53 9.18 3.58
C PHE A 156 4.96 10.51 3.14
N HIS A 157 4.35 11.24 4.08
CA HIS A 157 3.71 12.52 3.79
C HIS A 157 3.72 13.43 5.01
N ASP A 158 3.92 14.73 4.77
CA ASP A 158 4.02 15.76 5.82
C ASP A 158 5.03 15.39 6.93
N GLY A 159 6.18 14.83 6.53
CA GLY A 159 7.30 14.49 7.43
C GLY A 159 7.08 13.24 8.29
N ALA A 160 6.00 12.49 8.06
CA ALA A 160 5.65 11.29 8.81
C ALA A 160 5.39 10.11 7.87
N TRP A 161 5.62 8.90 8.37
CA TRP A 161 5.09 7.70 7.74
C TRP A 161 3.70 7.40 8.26
N TRP A 162 2.83 6.98 7.35
CA TRP A 162 1.48 6.50 7.61
C TRP A 162 1.36 5.08 7.06
N PHE A 163 0.96 4.16 7.93
CA PHE A 163 0.87 2.74 7.60
C PHE A 163 -0.53 2.22 7.85
N GLY A 164 -1.20 1.74 6.81
CA GLY A 164 -2.48 1.05 6.95
C GLY A 164 -2.23 -0.44 7.19
N CYS A 165 -2.69 -0.93 8.33
CA CYS A 165 -2.62 -2.33 8.68
C CYS A 165 -3.91 -3.05 8.32
N TYR A 166 -3.75 -4.27 7.80
CA TYR A 166 -4.86 -5.19 7.74
C TYR A 166 -5.27 -5.66 9.15
N GLY A 167 -6.33 -6.46 9.21
CA GLY A 167 -6.81 -7.08 10.44
C GLY A 167 -8.15 -6.57 10.93
N ASN A 168 -8.54 -7.07 12.09
CA ASN A 168 -9.73 -6.65 12.83
C ASN A 168 -9.35 -6.49 14.32
N PRO A 169 -9.33 -5.26 14.87
CA PRO A 169 -9.64 -4.01 14.19
C PRO A 169 -8.59 -3.63 13.14
N GLN A 170 -8.99 -2.89 12.11
CA GLN A 170 -8.05 -2.25 11.19
C GLN A 170 -7.34 -1.09 11.90
N ILE A 171 -6.03 -1.01 11.75
CA ILE A 171 -5.19 -0.05 12.45
C ILE A 171 -4.49 0.87 11.46
N LEU A 172 -4.41 2.15 11.80
CA LEU A 172 -3.51 3.13 11.19
C LEU A 172 -2.37 3.40 12.16
N LEU A 173 -1.14 3.19 11.73
CA LEU A 173 0.06 3.59 12.46
C LEU A 173 0.60 4.89 11.86
N LYS A 174 1.06 5.79 12.72
CA LYS A 174 1.83 6.97 12.33
C LYS A 174 3.18 6.92 13.02
N THR A 175 4.25 7.12 12.27
CA THR A 175 5.61 7.24 12.81
C THR A 175 6.29 8.49 12.30
N ASP A 176 7.35 8.92 12.98
CA ASP A 176 8.25 9.91 12.42
C ASP A 176 9.08 9.30 11.27
N ALA A 177 9.93 10.14 10.68
CA ALA A 177 10.89 9.79 9.64
C ALA A 177 11.85 8.66 10.00
N ALA A 178 12.08 8.40 11.29
CA ALA A 178 12.99 7.39 11.82
C ALA A 178 12.24 6.16 12.39
N PHE A 179 10.95 6.03 12.08
CA PHE A 179 10.08 4.93 12.50
C PHE A 179 9.75 4.89 14.00
N ASN A 180 9.96 6.00 14.73
CA ASN A 180 9.46 6.12 16.10
C ASN A 180 7.95 6.34 16.08
N MET A 181 7.23 5.59 16.92
CA MET A 181 5.76 5.69 17.00
C MET A 181 5.31 7.10 17.41
N LEU A 182 4.43 7.68 16.61
CA LEU A 182 3.73 8.94 16.90
C LEU A 182 2.25 8.69 17.23
N GLY A 183 1.65 7.62 16.69
CA GLY A 183 0.25 7.30 16.97
C GLY A 183 -0.18 5.93 16.44
N ARG A 184 -1.18 5.36 17.08
CA ARG A 184 -1.85 4.11 16.72
C ARG A 184 -3.34 4.33 16.84
N TYR A 185 -4.06 4.18 15.74
CA TYR A 185 -5.46 4.56 15.64
C TYR A 185 -6.30 3.42 15.08
N GLU A 186 -7.50 3.22 15.59
CA GLU A 186 -8.50 2.31 14.99
C GLU A 186 -9.16 3.01 13.80
N PHE A 187 -8.40 3.11 12.71
CA PHE A 187 -8.82 3.75 11.46
C PHE A 187 -8.35 2.92 10.27
N ASP A 188 -9.29 2.52 9.42
CA ASP A 188 -8.96 1.68 8.27
C ASP A 188 -8.38 2.50 7.13
N CYS A 189 -7.13 2.21 6.81
CA CYS A 189 -6.36 2.74 5.69
C CYS A 189 -5.63 1.62 4.93
N SER A 190 -6.05 0.36 5.14
CA SER A 190 -5.36 -0.84 4.67
C SER A 190 -5.37 -1.03 3.15
N LEU A 191 -6.18 -0.26 2.43
CA LEU A 191 -6.38 -0.41 0.97
C LEU A 191 -5.80 0.75 0.15
N GLY A 192 -5.24 1.75 0.83
CA GLY A 192 -4.40 2.79 0.22
C GLY A 192 -4.48 4.12 0.95
N ILE A 193 -3.34 4.81 1.00
CA ILE A 193 -3.16 6.14 1.60
C ILE A 193 -2.26 6.94 0.67
N ILE A 194 -2.70 8.13 0.29
CA ILE A 194 -1.96 9.02 -0.61
C ILE A 194 -1.90 10.40 0.04
N GLY A 195 -0.72 10.98 0.19
CA GLY A 195 -0.57 12.40 0.47
C GLY A 195 -0.72 13.21 -0.82
N THR A 196 -1.56 14.25 -0.83
CA THR A 196 -1.81 15.07 -2.04
C THR A 196 -1.47 16.54 -1.86
N GLY A 197 -1.03 16.93 -0.67
CA GLY A 197 -0.72 18.30 -0.29
C GLY A 197 -0.71 18.45 1.21
N LYS A 198 -0.26 19.60 1.72
CA LYS A 198 -0.17 19.83 3.17
C LYS A 198 -1.51 19.54 3.85
N ASP A 199 -1.51 18.65 4.82
CA ASP A 199 -2.67 18.19 5.59
C ASP A 199 -3.81 17.62 4.73
N GLN A 200 -3.48 17.13 3.52
CA GLN A 200 -4.44 16.59 2.56
C GLN A 200 -4.05 15.17 2.16
N PHE A 201 -5.04 14.27 2.30
CA PHE A 201 -4.89 12.87 1.96
C PHE A 201 -6.03 12.40 1.07
N LEU A 202 -5.76 11.36 0.29
CA LEU A 202 -6.77 10.46 -0.23
C LEU A 202 -6.62 9.11 0.46
N ILE A 203 -7.73 8.53 0.89
CA ILE A 203 -7.78 7.18 1.43
C ILE A 203 -8.64 6.29 0.54
N ALA A 204 -8.19 5.07 0.33
CA ALA A 204 -8.95 4.09 -0.42
C ALA A 204 -9.86 3.23 0.45
N LYS A 205 -11.00 2.86 -0.13
CA LYS A 205 -11.91 1.86 0.40
C LYS A 205 -12.28 0.89 -0.69
N GLY A 206 -12.49 -0.36 -0.28
CA GLY A 206 -12.99 -1.43 -1.12
C GLY A 206 -14.41 -1.80 -0.74
N SER A 207 -15.18 -2.30 -1.70
CA SER A 207 -16.47 -2.93 -1.42
C SER A 207 -16.58 -4.23 -2.22
N ARG A 208 -17.49 -5.11 -1.80
CA ARG A 208 -17.79 -6.36 -2.51
C ARG A 208 -19.28 -6.42 -2.82
N ASN A 209 -19.60 -6.64 -4.09
CA ASN A 209 -20.98 -6.71 -4.56
C ASN A 209 -21.60 -8.11 -4.35
N ALA A 210 -22.90 -8.26 -4.64
CA ALA A 210 -23.62 -9.53 -4.48
C ALA A 210 -23.10 -10.65 -5.41
N LYS A 211 -22.45 -10.30 -6.52
CA LYS A 211 -21.78 -11.23 -7.44
C LYS A 211 -20.38 -11.61 -6.97
N LYS A 212 -19.98 -11.17 -5.78
CA LYS A 212 -18.67 -11.41 -5.15
C LYS A 212 -17.50 -10.71 -5.84
N GLU A 213 -17.76 -9.73 -6.68
CA GLU A 213 -16.75 -8.89 -7.33
C GLU A 213 -16.46 -7.66 -6.47
N TYR A 214 -15.29 -7.07 -6.66
CA TYR A 214 -14.78 -5.99 -5.84
C TYR A 214 -14.68 -4.67 -6.61
N SER A 215 -14.81 -3.56 -5.89
CA SER A 215 -14.60 -2.21 -6.42
C SER A 215 -13.71 -1.39 -5.49
N GLY A 216 -13.12 -0.32 -6.03
CA GLY A 216 -12.27 0.62 -5.31
C GLY A 216 -12.85 2.04 -5.31
N SER A 217 -12.63 2.79 -4.24
CA SER A 217 -13.07 4.18 -4.11
C SER A 217 -12.07 5.02 -3.33
N LEU A 218 -11.93 6.29 -3.71
CA LEU A 218 -11.09 7.27 -3.01
C LEU A 218 -11.93 8.36 -2.34
N PHE A 219 -11.52 8.69 -1.12
CA PHE A 219 -12.14 9.70 -0.27
C PHE A 219 -11.09 10.70 0.20
N SER A 220 -11.42 11.99 0.17
CA SER A 220 -10.57 13.01 0.76
C SER A 220 -10.56 12.85 2.28
N ALA A 221 -9.38 13.03 2.87
CA ALA A 221 -9.18 12.98 4.30
C ALA A 221 -8.19 14.07 4.74
N ARG A 222 -8.17 14.35 6.04
CA ARG A 222 -7.19 15.23 6.69
C ARG A 222 -6.71 14.62 8.00
N PRO A 223 -5.55 15.04 8.51
CA PRO A 223 -5.12 14.73 9.87
C PRO A 223 -6.21 15.02 10.89
N ASP A 224 -6.30 14.13 11.88
CA ASP A 224 -7.16 14.25 13.04
C ASP A 224 -6.39 13.78 14.27
N GLU A 225 -6.35 14.57 15.33
CA GLU A 225 -5.52 14.25 16.51
C GLU A 225 -6.00 12.98 17.24
N VAL A 226 -7.30 12.69 17.18
CA VAL A 226 -7.92 11.58 17.91
C VAL A 226 -7.89 10.30 17.08
N ASN A 227 -8.21 10.40 15.80
CA ASN A 227 -8.40 9.24 14.90
C ASN A 227 -7.22 9.03 13.94
N GLY A 228 -6.20 9.89 14.00
CA GLY A 228 -5.09 9.93 13.03
C GLY A 228 -5.50 10.64 11.74
N LEU A 229 -6.58 10.16 11.12
CA LEU A 229 -7.22 10.76 9.94
C LEU A 229 -8.73 10.85 10.12
N ARG A 230 -9.36 11.77 9.40
CA ARG A 230 -10.83 11.83 9.24
C ARG A 230 -11.22 12.01 7.78
N ILE A 231 -12.23 11.27 7.35
CA ILE A 231 -12.82 11.41 6.01
C ILE A 231 -13.60 12.72 5.95
N LEU A 232 -13.37 13.49 4.90
CA LEU A 232 -14.17 14.67 4.60
C LEU A 232 -15.48 14.27 3.91
N PRO A 233 -16.60 14.94 4.21
CA PRO A 233 -17.83 14.75 3.45
C PRO A 233 -17.58 15.07 1.97
N LYS A 234 -18.33 14.40 1.08
CA LYS A 234 -18.34 14.77 -0.33
C LYS A 234 -18.80 16.24 -0.43
N PRO A 235 -18.17 17.07 -1.29
CA PRO A 235 -18.65 18.41 -1.57
C PRO A 235 -20.11 18.41 -2.03
#